data_AF-F2JHT1-F1
#
_entry.id   AF-F2JHT1-F1
#
_cell.length_a   1.000
_cell.length_b   1.000
_cell.length_c   1.000
_cell.angle_alpha   90.00
_cell.angle_beta   90.00
_cell.angle_gamma   90.00
#
_symmetry.space_group_name_H-M   'P 1'
#
loop_
_entity.id
_entity.type
_entity.pdbx_description
1 polymer ?
#
loop_
_entity_poly.entity_id
_entity_poly.type
_entity_poly.pdbx_seq_one_letter_code
_entity_poly.pdbx_strand_id
1 'polypeptide(L)' 'MEQNKSNEIVIKCPHCNQRLLDAEYVVGTIKCPRCKQIVKLEVKKVS' A
#
# COMPACT_ATOMS: atom_id res chain seq x y z
N MET A 1 16.93 4.68 -20.39
CA MET A 1 16.64 3.74 -19.28
C MET A 1 16.44 4.59 -18.04
N GLU A 2 15.20 4.99 -17.79
CA GLU A 2 14.87 5.92 -16.70
C GLU A 2 14.88 5.15 -15.37
N GLN A 3 15.93 5.35 -14.57
CA GLN A 3 15.98 4.92 -13.17
C GLN A 3 15.31 6.02 -12.33
N ASN A 4 13.99 5.95 -12.14
CA ASN A 4 13.28 6.91 -11.31
C ASN A 4 13.18 6.40 -9.86
N LYS A 5 13.59 7.27 -8.94
CA LYS A 5 13.92 7.03 -7.53
C LYS A 5 12.83 6.30 -6.72
N SER A 6 13.25 5.23 -6.07
CA SER A 6 12.47 4.29 -5.26
C SER A 6 11.97 4.88 -3.93
N ASN A 7 10.83 5.56 -3.94
CA ASN A 7 10.11 5.97 -2.71
C ASN A 7 8.79 5.20 -2.52
N GLU A 8 8.64 4.06 -3.19
CA GLU A 8 7.43 3.23 -3.11
C GLU A 8 7.41 2.49 -1.77
N ILE A 9 6.36 2.72 -0.97
CA ILE A 9 6.15 2.02 0.29
C ILE A 9 5.34 0.77 0.00
N VAL A 10 5.85 -0.37 0.48
CA VAL A 10 5.13 -1.65 0.40
C VAL A 10 4.00 -1.67 1.42
N ILE A 11 2.76 -1.57 0.96
CA ILE A 11 1.57 -1.66 1.80
C ILE A 11 1.16 -3.12 1.94
N LYS A 12 1.06 -3.57 3.20
CA LYS A 12 0.61 -4.92 3.56
C LYS A 12 -0.72 -4.87 4.31
N CYS A 13 -1.52 -5.92 4.13
CA CYS A 13 -2.74 -6.08 4.89
C CYS A 13 -2.42 -6.32 6.36
N PRO A 14 -2.95 -5.52 7.32
CA PRO A 14 -2.67 -5.69 8.74
C PRO A 14 -3.22 -7.00 9.32
N HIS A 15 -4.17 -7.66 8.64
CA HIS A 15 -4.81 -8.89 9.13
C HIS A 15 -4.10 -10.17 8.71
N CYS A 16 -3.58 -10.22 7.48
CA CYS A 16 -3.00 -11.46 6.91
C CYS A 16 -1.60 -11.26 6.34
N ASN A 17 -1.04 -10.07 6.51
CA ASN A 17 0.28 -9.66 6.03
C ASN A 17 0.47 -9.79 4.50
N GLN A 18 -0.62 -9.99 3.75
CA GLN A 18 -0.61 -10.04 2.30
C GLN A 18 -0.16 -8.70 1.73
N ARG A 19 0.78 -8.71 0.78
CA ARG A 19 1.14 -7.51 0.02
C ARG A 19 -0.06 -7.05 -0.81
N LEU A 20 -0.45 -5.79 -0.64
CA LEU A 20 -1.64 -5.21 -1.26
C LEU A 20 -1.28 -4.29 -2.42
N LEU A 21 -0.35 -3.37 -2.20
CA LEU A 21 -0.01 -2.31 -3.13
C LEU A 21 1.40 -1.80 -2.83
N ASP A 22 2.09 -1.30 -3.84
CA ASP A 22 3.31 -0.52 -3.70
C ASP A 22 2.99 0.88 -4.22
N ALA A 23 3.12 1.89 -3.37
CA ALA A 23 2.76 3.26 -3.74
C ALA A 23 3.57 4.28 -2.94
N GLU A 24 3.89 5.41 -3.57
CA GLU A 24 4.47 6.57 -2.88
C GLU A 24 3.44 7.33 -2.03
N TYR A 25 2.16 7.29 -2.43
CA TYR A 25 1.05 7.95 -1.75
C TYR A 25 -0.24 7.17 -1.97
N VAL A 26 -0.97 6.88 -0.90
CA VAL A 26 -2.30 6.27 -1.00
C VAL A 26 -3.20 6.75 0.14
N VAL A 27 -4.39 7.22 -0.23
CA VAL A 27 -5.47 7.51 0.70
C VAL A 27 -6.73 6.85 0.16
N GLY A 28 -7.26 5.89 0.90
CA GLY A 28 -8.46 5.17 0.48
C GLY A 28 -8.68 3.87 1.24
N THR A 29 -9.56 3.04 0.70
CA THR A 29 -9.82 1.69 1.21
C THR A 29 -9.51 0.66 0.15
N ILE A 30 -8.90 -0.45 0.56
CA ILE A 30 -8.66 -1.60 -0.31
C ILE A 30 -9.23 -2.84 0.35
N LYS A 31 -9.97 -3.63 -0.44
CA LYS A 31 -10.40 -4.96 0.00
C LYS A 31 -9.24 -5.93 -0.21
N CYS A 32 -8.78 -6.55 0.85
CA CYS A 32 -7.75 -7.58 0.74
C CYS A 32 -8.29 -8.80 -0.01
N PRO A 33 -7.65 -9.27 -1.11
CA PRO A 33 -8.14 -10.42 -1.86
C PRO A 33 -8.04 -11.73 -1.06
N ARG A 34 -7.14 -11.80 -0.05
CA ARG A 34 -6.89 -13.01 0.75
C ARG A 34 -7.88 -13.18 1.89
N CYS A 35 -7.94 -12.21 2.81
CA CYS A 35 -8.82 -12.29 3.99
C CYS A 35 -10.18 -11.61 3.79
N LYS A 36 -10.40 -10.98 2.63
CA LYS A 36 -11.64 -10.25 2.27
C LYS A 36 -11.98 -9.07 3.18
N GLN A 37 -11.09 -8.71 4.12
CA GLN A 37 -11.22 -7.55 5.01
C GLN A 37 -10.97 -6.25 4.24
N ILE A 38 -11.68 -5.20 4.65
CA ILE A 38 -11.50 -3.85 4.11
C ILE A 38 -10.46 -3.12 4.95
N VAL A 39 -9.34 -2.76 4.34
CA VAL A 39 -8.23 -2.07 4.98
C VAL A 39 -8.28 -0.60 4.58
N LYS A 40 -8.31 0.31 5.56
CA LYS A 40 -8.11 1.74 5.35
C LYS A 40 -6.62 2.01 5.23
N LEU A 41 -6.22 2.66 4.15
CA LEU A 41 -4.85 3.06 3.86
C LEU A 41 -4.79 4.58 3.92
N GLU A 42 -3.90 5.07 4.77
CA GLU A 42 -3.61 6.49 4.93
C GLU A 42 -2.09 6.67 4.97
N VAL A 43 -1.45 6.48 3.81
CA VAL A 43 -0.01 6.67 3.66
C VAL A 43 0.22 8.00 2.96
N LYS A 44 0.65 8.99 3.73
CA LYS A 44 1.08 10.29 3.21
C LYS A 44 2.59 10.25 3.00
N LYS A 45 3.05 10.78 1.87
CA LYS A 45 4.48 11.04 1.65
C LYS A 45 4.97 11.91 2.80
N VAL A 46 5.86 11.37 3.63
CA VAL A 46 6.57 12.15 4.64
C VAL A 46 7.58 12.98 3.86
N SER A 47 7.21 14.24 3.63
CA SER A 47 8.08 15.28 3.07
C SER A 47 9.27 15.55 3.98
#